data_AF-A0AAV5VV59-F1
#
_entry.id   AF-A0AAV5VV59-F1
#
_cell.length_a   1.000
_cell.length_b   1.000
_cell.length_c   1.000
_cell.angle_alpha   90.00
_cell.angle_beta   90.00
_cell.angle_gamma   90.00
#
_symmetry.space_group_name_H-M   'P 1'
#
loop_
_entity.id
_entity.type
_entity.pdbx_description
1 polymer ?
#
loop_
_entity_poly.entity_id
_entity_poly.type
_entity_poly.pdbx_seq_one_letter_code
_entity_poly.pdbx_strand_id
1 'polypeptide(L)'
;IKILFENNFLPTVTGFALNLLLLFLIRRFSSKELGTYKYLLEIFAAYDACLVFIHHFLNPVLTNYFHFSYLFARVLPTQELMSFHSSSYAVPFLLLTLHLLYRYWTVSRPERIALFSNKLFVGA
;
A
#
# COMPACT_ATOMS: atom_id res chain seq x y z
N ILE A 1 18.15 -14.79 21.51
CA ILE A 1 17.83 -15.50 20.24
C ILE A 1 16.31 -15.64 20.02
N LYS A 2 15.52 -16.03 21.03
CA LYS A 2 14.04 -16.10 20.92
C LYS A 2 13.33 -14.73 20.73
N ILE A 3 14.00 -13.63 21.08
CA ILE A 3 13.52 -12.25 20.89
C ILE A 3 13.68 -11.76 19.43
N LEU A 4 14.48 -12.45 18.60
CA LEU A 4 14.63 -12.12 17.17
C LEU A 4 13.53 -12.72 16.28
N PHE A 5 12.69 -13.60 16.83
CA PHE A 5 11.42 -14.00 16.22
C PHE A 5 10.33 -13.08 16.78
N GLU A 6 10.43 -11.78 16.48
CA GLU A 6 9.32 -10.88 16.71
C GLU A 6 8.13 -11.41 15.92
N ASN A 7 7.00 -11.68 16.61
CA ASN A 7 5.84 -12.33 16.02
C ASN A 7 5.16 -11.39 15.02
N ASN A 8 5.70 -11.30 13.79
CA ASN A 8 5.13 -10.58 12.66
C ASN A 8 3.76 -11.13 12.23
N PHE A 9 3.29 -12.21 12.86
CA PHE A 9 2.00 -12.85 12.58
C PHE A 9 0.81 -11.92 12.85
N LEU A 10 0.74 -11.31 14.03
CA LEU A 10 -0.38 -10.45 14.42
C LEU A 10 -0.53 -9.21 13.51
N PRO A 11 0.53 -8.43 13.23
CA PRO A 11 0.42 -7.28 12.32
C PRO A 11 0.11 -7.71 10.89
N THR A 12 0.67 -8.83 10.41
CA THR A 12 0.35 -9.37 9.08
C THR A 12 -1.13 -9.73 8.95
N VAL A 13 -1.65 -10.55 9.88
CA VAL A 13 -3.06 -11.00 9.83
C VAL A 13 -3.99 -9.81 9.92
N THR A 14 -3.68 -8.85 10.79
CA THR A 14 -4.50 -7.65 10.97
C THR A 14 -4.48 -6.78 9.72
N GLY A 15 -3.30 -6.48 9.16
CA GLY A 15 -3.17 -5.68 7.94
C GLY A 15 -3.89 -6.33 6.75
N PHE A 16 -3.73 -7.64 6.56
CA PHE A 16 -4.40 -8.36 5.48
C PHE A 16 -5.93 -8.37 5.66
N ALA A 17 -6.41 -8.69 6.86
CA ALA A 17 -7.84 -8.72 7.16
C ALA A 17 -8.50 -7.35 7.01
N LEU A 18 -7.85 -6.28 7.49
CA LEU A 18 -8.38 -4.92 7.38
C LEU A 18 -8.42 -4.42 5.93
N ASN A 19 -7.40 -4.74 5.12
CA ASN A 19 -7.42 -4.38 3.69
C ASN A 19 -8.48 -5.16 2.90
N LEU A 20 -8.69 -6.45 3.20
CA LEU A 20 -9.79 -7.22 2.62
C LEU A 20 -11.16 -6.70 3.07
N LEU A 21 -11.29 -6.34 4.35
CA LEU A 21 -12.49 -5.70 4.87
C LEU A 21 -12.76 -4.38 4.15
N LEU A 22 -11.73 -3.56 3.95
CA LEU A 22 -11.82 -2.30 3.21
C LEU A 22 -12.28 -2.54 1.77
N LEU A 23 -11.67 -3.49 1.05
CA LEU A 23 -12.12 -3.90 -0.29
C LEU A 23 -13.58 -4.37 -0.31
N PHE A 24 -13.98 -5.16 0.69
CA PHE A 24 -15.37 -5.60 0.84
C PHE A 24 -16.32 -4.42 1.06
N LEU A 25 -15.97 -3.49 1.96
CA LEU A 25 -16.78 -2.31 2.25
C LEU A 25 -16.91 -1.41 1.03
N ILE A 26 -15.84 -1.20 0.26
CA ILE A 26 -15.90 -0.41 -0.97
C ILE A 26 -16.82 -1.08 -1.98
N ARG A 27 -16.66 -2.39 -2.23
CA ARG A 27 -17.49 -3.09 -3.21
C ARG A 27 -18.96 -3.18 -2.81
N ARG A 28 -19.25 -3.32 -1.51
CA ARG A 28 -20.61 -3.56 -1.01
C ARG A 28 -21.37 -2.28 -0.67
N PHE A 29 -20.70 -1.27 -0.12
CA PHE A 29 -21.33 -0.09 0.47
C PHE A 29 -20.91 1.23 -0.18
N SER A 30 -20.05 1.24 -1.20
CA SER A 30 -19.72 2.48 -1.91
C SER A 30 -20.97 3.05 -2.60
N SER A 31 -21.34 4.27 -2.21
CA SER A 31 -22.44 5.01 -2.82
C SER A 31 -22.07 5.48 -4.23
N LYS A 32 -23.08 5.76 -5.07
CA LYS A 32 -22.87 6.35 -6.41
C LYS A 32 -22.12 7.70 -6.35
N GLU A 33 -22.19 8.40 -5.21
CA GLU A 33 -21.51 9.67 -4.97
C GLU A 33 -19.99 9.53 -4.87
N LEU A 34 -19.46 8.35 -4.50
CA LEU A 34 -18.02 8.11 -4.55
C LEU A 34 -17.47 8.13 -5.98
N GLY A 35 -18.30 7.91 -7.01
CA GLY A 35 -17.90 8.05 -8.41
C GLY A 35 -16.60 7.28 -8.76
N THR A 36 -15.65 7.96 -9.40
CA THR A 36 -14.34 7.40 -9.81
C THR A 36 -13.35 7.25 -8.65
N TYR A 37 -13.58 7.92 -7.52
CA TYR A 37 -12.71 7.86 -6.33
C TYR A 37 -12.59 6.45 -5.74
N LYS A 38 -13.65 5.66 -5.85
CA LYS A 38 -13.66 4.27 -5.36
C LYS A 38 -12.53 3.44 -5.95
N TYR A 39 -12.14 3.69 -7.21
CA TYR A 39 -11.06 2.94 -7.86
C TYR A 39 -9.71 3.24 -7.25
N LEU A 40 -9.46 4.49 -6.86
CA LEU A 40 -8.21 4.86 -6.20
C LEU A 40 -8.11 4.17 -4.83
N LEU A 41 -9.23 4.10 -4.11
CA LEU A 41 -9.32 3.44 -2.81
C LEU A 41 -9.21 1.91 -2.92
N GLU A 42 -9.79 1.31 -3.96
CA GLU A 42 -9.61 -0.11 -4.28
C GLU A 42 -8.14 -0.44 -4.62
N ILE A 43 -7.48 0.39 -5.43
CA ILE A 43 -6.06 0.21 -5.78
C ILE A 43 -5.20 0.30 -4.53
N PHE A 44 -5.46 1.28 -3.64
CA PHE A 44 -4.75 1.41 -2.38
C PHE A 44 -4.90 0.16 -1.50
N ALA A 45 -6.13 -0.29 -1.26
CA ALA A 45 -6.40 -1.45 -0.41
C ALA A 45 -5.83 -2.75 -1.00
N ALA A 46 -5.92 -2.92 -2.33
CA ALA A 46 -5.35 -4.08 -3.02
C ALA A 46 -3.82 -4.08 -2.97
N TYR A 47 -3.19 -2.93 -3.20
CA TYR A 47 -1.74 -2.81 -3.15
C TYR A 47 -1.20 -3.04 -1.73
N ASP A 48 -1.85 -2.49 -0.71
CA ASP A 48 -1.46 -2.68 0.69
C ASP A 48 -1.62 -4.15 1.13
N ALA A 49 -2.70 -4.83 0.72
CA ALA A 49 -2.85 -6.28 0.93
C ALA A 49 -1.72 -7.10 0.26
N CYS A 50 -1.33 -6.73 -0.96
CA CYS A 50 -0.20 -7.35 -1.65
C CYS A 50 1.13 -7.12 -0.91
N LEU A 51 1.38 -5.92 -0.41
CA LEU A 51 2.57 -5.62 0.39
C LEU A 51 2.61 -6.45 1.68
N VAL A 52 1.50 -6.56 2.39
CA VAL A 52 1.41 -7.38 3.61
C VAL A 52 1.69 -8.86 3.30
N PHE A 53 1.18 -9.37 2.17
CA PHE A 53 1.44 -10.73 1.71
C PHE A 53 2.93 -10.95 1.37
N ILE A 54 3.54 -10.02 0.62
CA ILE A 54 4.97 -10.08 0.27
C ILE A 54 5.83 -10.01 1.54
N HIS A 55 5.51 -9.09 2.47
CA HIS A 55 6.22 -8.95 3.74
C HIS A 55 6.18 -10.24 4.56
N HIS A 56 5.02 -10.90 4.64
CA HIS A 56 4.89 -12.19 5.30
C HIS A 56 5.71 -13.31 4.63
N PHE A 57 5.68 -13.35 3.30
CA PHE A 57 6.39 -14.36 2.54
C PHE A 57 7.90 -14.20 2.66
N LEU A 58 8.40 -12.98 2.57
CA LEU A 58 9.83 -12.65 2.67
C LEU A 58 10.35 -12.72 4.11
N ASN A 59 9.48 -12.47 5.10
CA ASN A 59 9.79 -12.42 6.53
C ASN A 59 11.10 -11.66 6.80
N PRO A 60 11.15 -10.35 6.46
CA PRO A 60 12.35 -9.55 6.69
C PRO A 60 12.64 -9.48 8.18
N VAL A 61 13.80 -9.99 8.57
CA VAL A 61 14.34 -9.87 9.92
C VAL A 61 15.23 -8.63 9.93
N LEU A 62 14.94 -7.72 10.85
CA LEU A 62 15.72 -6.51 11.05
C LEU A 62 17.02 -6.91 11.76
N THR A 63 18.13 -6.90 11.03
CA THR A 63 19.41 -7.37 11.58
C THR A 63 20.24 -6.29 12.23
N ASN A 64 20.01 -5.02 11.89
CA ASN A 64 20.67 -3.89 12.54
C ASN A 64 19.75 -2.67 12.58
N TYR A 65 19.33 -2.27 13.79
CA TYR A 65 18.48 -1.10 14.03
C TYR A 65 19.12 0.21 13.52
N PHE A 66 20.46 0.27 13.45
CA PHE A 66 21.19 1.47 13.05
C PHE A 66 21.32 1.66 11.53
N HIS A 67 21.28 0.59 10.74
CA HIS A 67 21.56 0.65 9.29
C HIS A 67 20.35 0.33 8.42
N PHE A 68 19.15 0.16 9.01
CA PHE A 68 17.93 -0.21 8.28
C PHE A 68 18.16 -1.39 7.30
N SER A 69 19.05 -2.31 7.67
CA SER A 69 19.37 -3.47 6.84
C SER A 69 18.42 -4.61 7.19
N TYR A 70 17.66 -5.04 6.19
CA TYR A 70 16.80 -6.21 6.24
C TYR A 70 17.59 -7.44 5.78
N LEU A 71 17.46 -8.57 6.48
CA LEU A 71 17.78 -9.87 5.91
C LEU A 71 16.48 -10.64 5.71
N PHE A 72 16.24 -11.15 4.51
CA PHE A 72 15.11 -12.02 4.26
C PHE A 72 15.42 -13.42 4.78
N ALA A 73 14.66 -13.89 5.76
CA ALA A 73 14.94 -15.17 6.40
C ALA A 73 14.57 -16.39 5.54
N ARG A 74 13.71 -16.20 4.53
CA ARG A 74 13.10 -17.29 3.73
C ARG A 74 13.61 -17.40 2.29
N VAL A 75 14.32 -16.39 1.79
CA VAL A 75 14.78 -16.30 0.39
C VAL A 75 16.25 -15.89 0.38
N LEU A 76 17.03 -16.40 -0.58
CA LEU A 76 18.40 -15.94 -0.81
C LEU A 76 18.41 -14.42 -1.02
N PRO A 77 19.04 -13.65 -0.12
CA PRO A 77 18.99 -12.20 -0.16
C PRO A 77 19.81 -11.64 -1.32
N THR A 78 19.17 -11.42 -2.48
CA THR A 78 19.76 -10.63 -3.56
C THR A 78 19.55 -9.14 -3.29
N GLN A 79 20.55 -8.31 -3.57
CA GLN A 79 20.49 -6.85 -3.39
C GLN A 79 19.29 -6.23 -4.14
N GLU A 80 18.99 -6.73 -5.33
CA GLU A 80 17.86 -6.27 -6.17
C GLU A 80 16.51 -6.51 -5.51
N LEU A 81 16.29 -7.67 -4.90
CA LEU A 81 15.05 -7.99 -4.19
C LEU A 81 14.85 -7.10 -2.96
N MET A 82 15.94 -6.76 -2.25
CA MET A 82 15.90 -5.88 -1.08
C MET A 82 15.55 -4.44 -1.45
N SER A 83 16.20 -3.90 -2.49
CA SER A 83 15.92 -2.54 -2.98
C SER A 83 14.54 -2.45 -3.61
N PHE A 84 14.09 -3.49 -4.32
CA PHE A 84 12.74 -3.56 -4.85
C PHE A 84 11.68 -3.57 -3.73
N HIS A 85 11.87 -4.43 -2.72
CA HIS A 85 10.95 -4.49 -1.57
C HIS A 85 10.91 -3.16 -0.81
N SER A 86 12.05 -2.52 -0.54
CA SER A 86 12.07 -1.25 0.18
C SER A 86 11.42 -0.11 -0.62
N SER A 87 11.67 -0.03 -1.93
CA SER A 87 11.05 0.97 -2.81
C SER A 87 9.54 0.78 -2.98
N SER A 88 9.04 -0.46 -2.89
CA SER A 88 7.61 -0.75 -3.01
C SER A 88 6.74 -0.06 -1.93
N TYR A 89 7.32 0.31 -0.78
CA TYR A 89 6.65 1.09 0.27
C TYR A 89 6.46 2.58 -0.06
N ALA A 90 7.08 3.10 -1.13
CA ALA A 90 6.84 4.47 -1.59
C ALA A 90 5.47 4.60 -2.31
N VAL A 91 4.97 3.52 -2.91
CA VAL A 91 3.74 3.53 -3.71
C VAL A 91 2.49 3.86 -2.87
N PRO A 92 2.26 3.29 -1.66
CA PRO A 92 1.14 3.69 -0.80
C PRO A 92 1.19 5.16 -0.42
N PHE A 93 2.38 5.74 -0.23
CA PHE A 93 2.56 7.16 0.07
C PHE A 93 2.16 8.05 -1.10
N LEU A 94 2.53 7.67 -2.33
CA LEU A 94 2.09 8.33 -3.55
C LEU A 94 0.56 8.25 -3.67
N LEU A 95 -0.02 7.06 -3.47
CA LEU A 95 -1.46 6.85 -3.53
C LEU A 95 -2.20 7.68 -2.47
N LEU A 96 -1.69 7.78 -1.24
CA LEU A 96 -2.23 8.66 -0.19
C LEU A 96 -2.20 10.12 -0.62
N THR A 97 -1.10 10.58 -1.23
CA THR A 97 -0.98 11.93 -1.77
C THR A 97 -2.02 12.18 -2.85
N LEU A 98 -2.26 11.22 -3.75
CA LEU A 98 -3.31 11.31 -4.77
C LEU A 98 -4.71 11.33 -4.16
N HIS A 99 -4.97 10.56 -3.09
CA HIS A 99 -6.24 10.60 -2.37
C HIS A 99 -6.50 11.99 -1.75
N LEU A 100 -5.49 12.56 -1.09
CA LEU A 100 -5.58 13.90 -0.50
C LEU A 100 -5.77 14.96 -1.58
N LEU A 101 -5.05 14.87 -2.70
CA LEU A 101 -5.17 15.77 -3.83
C LEU A 101 -6.57 15.71 -4.45
N TYR A 102 -7.09 14.50 -4.67
CA TYR A 102 -8.43 14.29 -5.17
C TYR A 102 -9.47 14.95 -4.24
N ARG A 103 -9.39 14.68 -2.93
CA ARG A 103 -10.29 15.28 -1.94
C ARG A 103 -10.19 16.80 -1.92
N TYR A 104 -8.98 17.35 -2.00
CA TYR A 104 -8.76 18.79 -2.06
C TYR A 104 -9.43 19.41 -3.30
N TRP A 105 -9.25 18.81 -4.48
CA TRP A 105 -9.87 19.32 -5.71
C TRP A 105 -11.40 19.17 -5.70
N THR A 106 -11.95 18.11 -5.12
CA THR A 106 -13.41 17.99 -4.98
C THR A 106 -14.05 19.10 -4.17
N VAL A 107 -13.34 19.63 -3.17
CA VAL A 107 -13.86 20.68 -2.28
C VAL A 107 -13.52 22.08 -2.81
N SER A 108 -12.30 22.28 -3.31
CA SER A 108 -11.81 23.61 -3.66
C SER A 108 -11.97 23.97 -5.14
N ARG A 109 -11.88 23.01 -6.07
CA ARG A 109 -11.82 23.26 -7.53
C ARG A 109 -12.35 22.06 -8.34
N PRO A 110 -13.68 21.84 -8.36
CA PRO A 110 -14.28 20.65 -9.00
C PRO A 110 -14.00 20.57 -10.51
N GLU A 111 -13.75 21.69 -11.19
CA GLU A 111 -13.39 21.71 -12.62
C GLU A 111 -12.08 20.97 -12.93
N ARG A 112 -11.18 20.82 -11.95
CA ARG A 112 -9.89 20.14 -12.12
C ARG A 112 -9.99 18.63 -12.00
N ILE A 113 -11.11 18.08 -11.53
CA ILE A 113 -11.32 16.62 -11.43
C ILE A 113 -11.29 15.97 -12.81
N ALA A 114 -11.70 16.69 -13.87
CA ALA A 114 -11.64 16.20 -15.24
C ALA A 114 -10.22 15.83 -15.71
N LEU A 115 -9.18 16.38 -15.08
CA LEU A 115 -7.78 16.03 -15.36
C LEU A 115 -7.46 14.57 -14.99
N PHE A 116 -8.13 14.00 -13.98
CA PHE A 116 -7.97 12.58 -13.63
C PHE A 116 -8.54 11.63 -14.70
N SER A 117 -9.38 12.11 -15.63
CA SER A 117 -9.80 11.34 -16.80
C SER A 117 -8.76 11.38 -17.94
N ASN A 118 -7.75 12.25 -17.86
CA ASN A 118 -6.70 12.32 -18.86
C ASN A 118 -5.60 11.30 -18.56
N LYS A 119 -5.42 10.33 -19.46
CA LYS A 119 -4.42 9.26 -19.32
C LYS A 119 -2.98 9.80 -19.19
N LEU A 120 -2.67 10.97 -19.76
CA LEU A 120 -1.37 11.62 -19.63
C LEU A 120 -1.09 12.14 -18.22
N PHE A 121 -2.12 12.45 -17.44
CA PHE A 121 -1.99 12.91 -16.06
C PHE A 121 -1.90 11.75 -15.06
N VAL A 122 -2.45 10.59 -15.43
CA VAL A 122 -2.45 9.37 -14.59
C VAL A 122 -1.20 8.50 -14.82
N GLY A 123 -0.54 8.64 -15.97
CA GLY A 123 0.63 7.84 -16.37
C GLY A 123 1.96 8.60 -16.46
N ALA A 124 2.01 9.86 -16.04
CA ALA A 124 3.24 10.66 -15.91
C ALA A 124 3.69 10.71 -14.44
#